data_AF-A0AAX2DK13-F1
#
_entry.id   AF-A0AAX2DK13-F1
#
_cell.length_a   1.000
_cell.length_b   1.000
_cell.length_c   1.000
_cell.angle_alpha   90.00
_cell.angle_beta   90.00
_cell.angle_gamma   90.00
#
_symmetry.space_group_name_H-M   'P 1'
#
loop_
_entity.id
_entity.type
_entity.pdbx_description
1 polymer ?
#
loop_
_entity_poly.entity_id
_entity_poly.type
_entity_poly.pdbx_seq_one_letter_code
_entity_poly.pdbx_strand_id
1 'polypeptide(L)'
;MDMIRFNDFYLHLYRANLEQDGEALLGEFYALWREAETSGVEANSLVDEAKNCLHRVASTDLFVLAACEWIGDKGHHRLSKALAHEVSVQYLQHPKLVRFALSGATEASTSAVARRLCALNVSVPVSLGWVLSLNEDLPPSPLISATTCVVIDFLATEYPATCKRLLEADPSPLAQSTPAKHLDERLSAESSALDALPHLTELQMSSEMRRSFSYLRRNENRAVADKAHGESLFEMFMTAQHFKYSNQVSVEYQNDHETVEAMIPMFTQEMSIELPQTWIADPLLYDQKIMSLWKDADQ
;
A
#
# COMPACT_ATOMS: atom_id res chain seq x y z
N MET A 1 13.91 -1.19 27.26
CA MET A 1 14.26 -0.05 26.39
C MET A 1 13.22 1.01 26.64
N ASP A 2 13.62 2.24 26.93
CA ASP A 2 12.67 3.27 27.37
C ASP A 2 11.81 3.74 26.20
N MET A 3 10.48 3.61 26.32
CA MET A 3 9.43 4.12 25.41
C MET A 3 9.60 5.60 25.02
N ILE A 4 10.45 6.34 25.72
CA ILE A 4 10.62 7.79 25.64
C ILE A 4 11.33 8.21 24.33
N ARG A 5 12.18 7.35 23.73
CA ARG A 5 13.06 7.77 22.62
C ARG A 5 12.34 8.06 21.30
N PHE A 6 11.42 7.19 20.85
CA PHE A 6 10.70 7.44 19.59
C PHE A 6 9.65 8.55 19.73
N ASN A 7 9.06 8.72 20.91
CA ASN A 7 8.11 9.82 21.15
C ASN A 7 8.82 11.18 21.21
N ASP A 8 10.00 11.25 21.84
CA ASP A 8 10.84 12.45 21.82
C ASP A 8 11.31 12.78 20.40
N PHE A 9 11.74 11.75 19.64
CA PHE A 9 12.07 11.92 18.23
C PHE A 9 10.86 12.39 17.41
N TYR A 10 9.66 11.85 17.67
CA TYR A 10 8.44 12.31 17.00
C TYR A 10 8.19 13.81 17.22
N LEU A 11 8.37 14.30 18.46
CA LEU A 11 8.23 15.72 18.77
C LEU A 11 9.33 16.57 18.10
N HIS A 12 10.55 16.03 17.98
CA HIS A 12 11.63 16.69 17.26
C HIS A 12 11.32 16.79 15.75
N LEU A 13 10.96 15.67 15.13
CA LEU A 13 10.45 15.58 13.76
C LEU A 13 9.23 16.51 13.56
N TYR A 14 8.43 16.72 14.62
CA TYR A 14 7.28 17.63 14.58
C TYR A 14 7.67 19.08 14.34
N ARG A 15 8.74 19.52 15.00
CA ARG A 15 9.15 20.91 15.10
C ARG A 15 10.25 21.29 14.10
N ALA A 16 10.95 20.31 13.54
CA ALA A 16 12.07 20.54 12.64
C ALA A 16 11.64 21.08 11.27
N ASN A 17 12.56 21.79 10.62
CA ASN A 17 12.36 22.27 9.26
C ASN A 17 12.76 21.16 8.28
N LEU A 18 11.78 20.47 7.71
CA LEU A 18 12.01 19.25 6.93
C LEU A 18 12.87 19.47 5.68
N GLU A 19 12.86 20.67 5.10
CA GLU A 19 13.67 21.01 3.92
C GLU A 19 15.17 21.11 4.23
N GLN A 20 15.53 21.48 5.47
CA GLN A 20 16.91 21.74 5.87
C GLN A 20 17.48 20.58 6.69
N ASP A 21 16.66 20.01 7.58
CA ASP A 21 17.10 19.02 8.56
C ASP A 21 16.76 17.58 8.14
N GLY A 22 16.09 17.40 7.00
CA GLY A 22 15.51 16.12 6.58
C GLY A 22 16.50 14.95 6.58
N GLU A 23 17.65 15.08 5.93
CA GLU A 23 18.68 14.02 5.87
C GLU A 23 19.22 13.68 7.26
N ALA A 24 19.47 14.69 8.11
CA ALA A 24 19.98 14.50 9.46
C ALA A 24 18.98 13.76 10.35
N LEU A 25 17.69 14.13 10.25
CA LEU A 25 16.59 13.49 10.99
C LEU A 25 16.41 12.03 10.58
N LEU A 26 16.50 11.72 9.28
CA LEU A 26 16.41 10.35 8.78
C LEU A 26 17.61 9.51 9.22
N GLY A 27 18.81 10.11 9.25
CA GLY A 27 20.01 9.48 9.80
C GLY A 27 19.89 9.17 11.30
N GLU A 28 19.36 10.11 12.10
CA GLU A 28 19.10 9.93 13.53
C GLU A 28 18.06 8.82 13.76
N PHE A 29 16.95 8.87 13.03
CA PHE A 29 15.92 7.83 13.11
C PHE A 29 16.48 6.44 12.79
N TYR A 30 17.28 6.33 11.72
CA TYR A 30 17.91 5.09 11.34
C TYR A 30 18.86 4.57 12.43
N ALA A 31 19.64 5.46 13.06
CA ALA A 31 20.52 5.08 14.16
C ALA A 31 19.73 4.56 15.37
N LEU A 32 18.64 5.24 15.75
CA LEU A 32 17.73 4.80 16.81
C LEU A 32 17.09 3.45 16.51
N TRP A 33 16.63 3.24 15.27
CA TRP A 33 16.07 1.96 14.83
C TRP A 33 17.10 0.83 14.96
N ARG A 34 18.33 1.06 14.49
CA ARG A 34 19.41 0.07 14.56
C ARG A 34 19.83 -0.24 15.99
N GLU A 35 19.96 0.77 16.84
CA GLU A 35 20.22 0.58 18.27
C GLU A 35 19.12 -0.31 18.88
N ALA A 36 17.86 -0.05 18.52
CA ALA A 36 16.74 -0.80 19.05
C ALA A 36 16.75 -2.28 18.63
N GLU A 37 17.02 -2.54 17.35
CA GLU A 37 17.20 -3.90 16.85
C GLU A 37 18.38 -4.63 17.51
N THR A 38 19.52 -3.96 17.67
CA THR A 38 20.72 -4.57 18.30
C THR A 38 20.51 -4.88 19.78
N SER A 39 19.65 -4.12 20.45
CA SER A 39 19.26 -4.37 21.83
C SER A 39 18.23 -5.48 22.01
N GLY A 40 17.75 -6.08 20.90
CA GLY A 40 16.87 -7.23 20.92
C GLY A 40 15.38 -6.92 21.10
N VAL A 41 14.94 -5.68 20.80
CA VAL A 41 13.51 -5.38 20.80
C VAL A 41 12.80 -6.16 19.71
N GLU A 42 11.62 -6.71 20.05
CA GLU A 42 10.80 -7.45 19.10
C GLU A 42 10.35 -6.54 17.96
N ALA A 43 10.39 -7.07 16.73
CA ALA A 43 10.13 -6.28 15.53
C ALA A 43 8.74 -5.62 15.52
N ASN A 44 7.71 -6.29 16.04
CA ASN A 44 6.36 -5.73 16.08
C ASN A 44 6.26 -4.57 17.08
N SER A 45 6.85 -4.73 18.28
CA SER A 45 6.93 -3.64 19.28
C SER A 45 7.64 -2.41 18.71
N LEU A 46 8.75 -2.63 17.98
CA LEU A 46 9.51 -1.54 17.37
C LEU A 46 8.70 -0.78 16.33
N VAL A 47 7.94 -1.50 15.49
CA VAL A 47 7.05 -0.88 14.49
C VAL A 47 5.94 -0.08 15.18
N ASP A 48 5.32 -0.62 16.23
CA ASP A 48 4.26 0.05 16.98
C ASP A 48 4.77 1.32 17.68
N GLU A 49 5.96 1.25 18.29
CA GLU A 49 6.60 2.40 18.95
C GLU A 49 6.98 3.50 17.96
N ALA A 50 7.49 3.13 16.78
CA ALA A 50 7.91 4.07 15.76
C ALA A 50 6.78 4.55 14.83
N LYS A 51 5.56 4.01 14.99
CA LYS A 51 4.43 4.20 14.08
C LYS A 51 4.16 5.66 13.74
N ASN A 52 4.09 6.53 14.73
CA ASN A 52 3.81 7.95 14.52
C ASN A 52 4.92 8.66 13.72
N CYS A 53 6.18 8.27 13.94
CA CYS A 53 7.32 8.78 13.18
C CYS A 53 7.25 8.31 11.73
N LEU A 54 7.05 7.01 11.51
CA LEU A 54 6.95 6.41 10.18
C LEU A 54 5.77 6.99 9.39
N HIS A 55 4.62 7.14 10.04
CA HIS A 55 3.44 7.77 9.44
C HIS A 55 3.73 9.20 8.98
N ARG A 56 4.43 9.99 9.81
CA ARG A 56 4.81 11.35 9.45
C ARG A 56 5.82 11.40 8.30
N VAL A 57 6.83 10.52 8.32
CA VAL A 57 7.80 10.41 7.22
C VAL A 57 7.09 10.03 5.92
N ALA A 58 6.18 9.05 5.94
CA ALA A 58 5.42 8.63 4.78
C ALA A 58 4.46 9.72 4.24
N SER A 59 3.92 10.55 5.13
CA SER A 59 2.93 11.59 4.79
C SER A 59 3.54 12.92 4.34
N THR A 60 4.86 13.07 4.35
CA THR A 60 5.57 14.32 4.01
C THR A 60 6.58 14.09 2.88
N ASP A 61 7.17 15.18 2.38
CA ASP A 61 8.20 15.11 1.32
C ASP A 61 9.47 14.34 1.75
N LEU A 62 9.61 14.05 3.04
CA LEU A 62 10.64 13.17 3.58
C LEU A 62 10.54 11.74 3.04
N PHE A 63 9.37 11.29 2.56
CA PHE A 63 9.21 9.93 2.07
C PHE A 63 10.20 9.60 0.96
N VAL A 64 10.45 10.51 0.01
CA VAL A 64 11.39 10.27 -1.09
C VAL A 64 12.81 10.07 -0.57
N LEU A 65 13.25 10.95 0.34
CA LEU A 65 14.56 10.85 0.97
C LEU A 65 14.70 9.56 1.78
N ALA A 66 13.70 9.22 2.59
CA ALA A 66 13.67 8.01 3.41
C ALA A 66 13.65 6.74 2.55
N ALA A 67 12.90 6.75 1.44
CA ALA A 67 12.86 5.63 0.50
C ALA A 67 14.22 5.44 -0.15
N CYS A 68 14.84 6.50 -0.68
CA CYS A 68 16.19 6.43 -1.25
C CYS A 68 17.23 5.95 -0.22
N GLU A 69 17.21 6.48 0.99
CA GLU A 69 18.21 6.12 2.00
C GLU A 69 17.98 4.70 2.55
N TRP A 70 16.76 4.36 2.97
CA TRP A 70 16.49 3.12 3.72
C TRP A 70 16.16 1.95 2.81
N ILE A 71 15.39 2.19 1.75
CA ILE A 71 14.98 1.16 0.78
C ILE A 71 16.04 1.03 -0.31
N GLY A 72 16.57 2.14 -0.84
CA GLY A 72 17.59 2.16 -1.89
C GLY A 72 18.98 1.84 -1.37
N ASP A 73 19.65 2.81 -0.77
CA ASP A 73 21.10 2.73 -0.49
C ASP A 73 21.44 1.71 0.61
N LYS A 74 20.66 1.69 1.70
CA LYS A 74 20.91 0.78 2.82
C LYS A 74 20.25 -0.59 2.65
N GLY A 75 19.21 -0.70 1.82
CA GLY A 75 18.44 -1.93 1.64
C GLY A 75 17.96 -2.56 2.95
N HIS A 76 17.55 -1.74 3.93
CA HIS A 76 17.24 -2.20 5.27
C HIS A 76 15.82 -2.80 5.33
N HIS A 77 15.71 -4.11 5.08
CA HIS A 77 14.42 -4.78 4.82
C HIS A 77 13.32 -4.53 5.88
N ARG A 78 13.63 -4.61 7.17
CA ARG A 78 12.62 -4.46 8.26
C ARG A 78 12.04 -3.05 8.31
N LEU A 79 12.93 -2.06 8.43
CA LEU A 79 12.56 -0.64 8.36
C LEU A 79 11.84 -0.29 7.04
N SER A 80 12.35 -0.78 5.91
CA SER A 80 11.72 -0.58 4.59
C SER A 80 10.29 -1.12 4.56
N LYS A 81 10.06 -2.32 5.13
CA LYS A 81 8.73 -2.91 5.25
C LYS A 81 7.80 -2.08 6.14
N ALA A 82 8.31 -1.50 7.22
CA ALA A 82 7.53 -0.63 8.10
C ALA A 82 7.14 0.68 7.40
N LEU A 83 8.06 1.33 6.67
CA LEU A 83 7.77 2.52 5.87
C LEU A 83 6.80 2.19 4.71
N ALA A 84 7.01 1.07 4.03
CA ALA A 84 6.15 0.56 2.96
C ALA A 84 4.72 0.31 3.43
N HIS A 85 4.54 -0.14 4.67
CA HIS A 85 3.22 -0.32 5.27
C HIS A 85 2.48 1.01 5.41
N GLU A 86 3.10 2.02 6.04
CA GLU A 86 2.47 3.33 6.27
C GLU A 86 2.08 4.01 4.95
N VAL A 87 2.98 4.01 3.95
CA VAL A 87 2.65 4.59 2.63
C VAL A 87 1.55 3.79 1.93
N SER A 88 1.53 2.45 2.06
CA SER A 88 0.48 1.64 1.44
C SER A 88 -0.89 1.84 2.09
N VAL A 89 -0.94 2.07 3.41
CA VAL A 89 -2.17 2.42 4.11
C VAL A 89 -2.68 3.78 3.64
N GLN A 90 -1.79 4.77 3.50
CA GLN A 90 -2.15 6.11 3.03
C GLN A 90 -2.72 6.10 1.61
N TYR A 91 -2.16 5.29 0.72
CA TYR A 91 -2.55 5.22 -0.69
C TYR A 91 -3.40 3.98 -1.03
N LEU A 92 -3.97 3.33 -0.02
CA LEU A 92 -4.84 2.17 -0.23
C LEU A 92 -6.06 2.58 -1.07
N GLN A 93 -6.29 1.89 -2.18
CA GLN A 93 -7.35 2.19 -3.16
C GLN A 93 -7.31 3.62 -3.76
N HIS A 94 -6.18 4.33 -3.63
CA HIS A 94 -6.07 5.69 -4.13
C HIS A 94 -6.51 5.76 -5.62
N PRO A 95 -7.33 6.75 -6.01
CA PRO A 95 -7.95 6.78 -7.33
C PRO A 95 -6.98 7.17 -8.45
N LYS A 96 -5.80 7.70 -8.10
CA LYS A 96 -4.85 8.31 -9.03
C LYS A 96 -3.41 7.87 -8.77
N LEU A 97 -2.56 7.99 -9.78
CA LEU A 97 -1.12 7.82 -9.62
C LEU A 97 -0.52 8.87 -8.69
N VAL A 98 0.48 8.45 -7.92
CA VAL A 98 1.26 9.33 -7.05
C VAL A 98 2.52 9.78 -7.80
N ARG A 99 2.77 11.09 -7.86
CA ARG A 99 4.00 11.63 -8.44
C ARG A 99 5.02 11.88 -7.32
N PHE A 100 6.26 11.48 -7.56
CA PHE A 100 7.39 11.72 -6.65
C PHE A 100 8.41 12.63 -7.34
N ALA A 101 9.02 13.56 -6.59
CA ALA A 101 10.07 14.42 -7.10
C ALA A 101 11.44 13.73 -6.90
N LEU A 102 12.01 13.17 -7.97
CA LEU A 102 13.21 12.32 -7.90
C LEU A 102 14.50 13.04 -8.35
N SER A 103 14.41 14.31 -8.77
CA SER A 103 15.53 15.07 -9.33
C SER A 103 16.75 15.24 -8.40
N GLY A 104 16.58 15.08 -7.08
CA GLY A 104 17.66 15.18 -6.09
C GLY A 104 18.33 13.86 -5.74
N ALA A 105 17.81 12.72 -6.21
CA ALA A 105 18.28 11.40 -5.82
C ALA A 105 19.16 10.74 -6.89
N THR A 106 20.00 9.78 -6.48
CA THR A 106 20.88 9.07 -7.41
C THR A 106 20.09 8.05 -8.24
N GLU A 107 20.54 7.82 -9.47
CA GLU A 107 19.94 6.85 -10.38
C GLU A 107 19.93 5.41 -9.80
N ALA A 108 21.04 5.01 -9.19
CA ALA A 108 21.18 3.69 -8.57
C ALA A 108 20.17 3.52 -7.42
N SER A 109 20.08 4.50 -6.53
CA SER A 109 19.16 4.47 -5.39
C SER A 109 17.71 4.44 -5.84
N THR A 110 17.30 5.34 -6.72
CA THR A 110 15.92 5.44 -7.20
C THR A 110 15.48 4.22 -8.00
N SER A 111 16.39 3.60 -8.76
CA SER A 111 16.15 2.35 -9.46
C SER A 111 16.01 1.16 -8.50
N ALA A 112 16.86 1.09 -7.46
CA ALA A 112 16.75 0.07 -6.42
C ALA A 112 15.43 0.19 -5.64
N VAL A 113 15.01 1.41 -5.30
CA VAL A 113 13.72 1.67 -4.66
C VAL A 113 12.57 1.16 -5.52
N ALA A 114 12.55 1.46 -6.83
CA ALA A 114 11.46 1.04 -7.72
C ALA A 114 11.23 -0.49 -7.68
N ARG A 115 12.31 -1.29 -7.76
CA ARG A 115 12.22 -2.75 -7.67
C ARG A 115 11.79 -3.21 -6.27
N ARG A 116 12.37 -2.62 -5.22
CA ARG A 116 12.12 -3.00 -3.83
C ARG A 116 10.73 -2.62 -3.32
N LEU A 117 10.12 -1.53 -3.81
CA LEU A 117 8.72 -1.20 -3.49
C LEU A 117 7.77 -2.32 -3.98
N CYS A 118 8.01 -2.87 -5.17
CA CYS A 118 7.27 -4.04 -5.66
C CYS A 118 7.51 -5.28 -4.79
N ALA A 119 8.77 -5.54 -4.41
CA ALA A 119 9.11 -6.65 -3.53
C ALA A 119 8.47 -6.54 -2.13
N LEU A 120 8.23 -5.31 -1.64
CA LEU A 120 7.56 -5.04 -0.37
C LEU A 120 6.03 -5.04 -0.48
N ASN A 121 5.47 -5.36 -1.65
CA ASN A 121 4.03 -5.32 -1.94
C ASN A 121 3.39 -3.96 -1.62
N VAL A 122 4.10 -2.88 -1.93
CA VAL A 122 3.57 -1.52 -1.78
C VAL A 122 2.38 -1.31 -2.72
N SER A 123 1.41 -0.50 -2.30
CA SER A 123 0.24 -0.16 -3.11
C SER A 123 0.62 0.28 -4.53
N VAL A 124 -0.11 -0.23 -5.54
CA VAL A 124 0.14 0.05 -6.96
C VAL A 124 0.22 1.54 -7.31
N PRO A 125 -0.60 2.44 -6.73
CA PRO A 125 -0.48 3.89 -6.99
C PRO A 125 0.92 4.46 -6.68
N VAL A 126 1.61 3.89 -5.69
CA VAL A 126 2.93 4.31 -5.24
C VAL A 126 4.03 3.65 -6.07
N SER A 127 3.98 2.34 -6.28
CA SER A 127 5.01 1.63 -7.06
C SER A 127 5.00 2.02 -8.55
N LEU A 128 3.81 2.08 -9.17
CA LEU A 128 3.65 2.58 -10.54
C LEU A 128 3.98 4.07 -10.62
N GLY A 129 3.56 4.84 -9.63
CA GLY A 129 3.88 6.27 -9.53
C GLY A 129 5.39 6.55 -9.47
N TRP A 130 6.12 5.76 -8.68
CA TRP A 130 7.57 5.86 -8.54
C TRP A 130 8.32 5.58 -9.85
N VAL A 131 8.01 4.46 -10.51
CA VAL A 131 8.70 4.09 -11.77
C VAL A 131 8.39 5.06 -12.91
N LEU A 132 7.18 5.61 -12.97
CA LEU A 132 6.84 6.62 -13.97
C LEU A 132 7.53 7.96 -13.67
N SER A 133 7.60 8.35 -12.39
CA SER A 133 8.35 9.54 -11.96
C SER A 133 9.85 9.41 -12.28
N LEU A 134 10.42 8.20 -12.16
CA LEU A 134 11.81 7.90 -12.54
C LEU A 134 12.10 8.23 -14.00
N ASN A 135 11.16 7.95 -14.90
CA ASN A 135 11.31 8.22 -16.34
C ASN A 135 11.10 9.68 -16.73
N GLU A 136 10.39 10.44 -15.92
CA GLU A 136 10.14 11.86 -16.20
C GLU A 136 11.19 12.78 -15.58
N ASP A 137 11.68 12.47 -14.37
CA ASP A 137 12.55 13.37 -13.60
C ASP A 137 14.05 13.14 -13.85
N LEU A 138 14.46 11.94 -14.26
CA LEU A 138 15.86 11.58 -14.50
C LEU A 138 16.17 11.42 -16.00
N PRO A 139 17.40 11.72 -16.44
CA PRO A 139 17.80 11.53 -17.83
C PRO A 139 17.72 10.05 -18.22
N PRO A 140 17.34 9.73 -19.48
CA PRO A 140 17.18 8.35 -19.92
C PRO A 140 18.52 7.61 -19.86
N SER A 141 18.52 6.46 -19.20
CA SER A 141 19.68 5.61 -19.02
C SER A 141 19.32 4.13 -19.26
N PRO A 142 20.31 3.25 -19.54
CA PRO A 142 20.05 1.82 -19.70
C PRO A 142 19.51 1.18 -18.42
N LEU A 143 19.95 1.64 -17.24
CA LEU A 143 19.48 1.12 -15.95
C LEU A 143 18.04 1.54 -15.66
N ILE A 144 17.68 2.79 -15.95
CA ILE A 144 16.29 3.28 -15.83
C ILE A 144 15.39 2.50 -16.78
N SER A 145 15.80 2.31 -18.04
CA SER A 145 15.03 1.54 -19.01
C SER A 145 14.82 0.08 -18.57
N ALA A 146 15.90 -0.60 -18.16
CA ALA A 146 15.82 -1.98 -17.65
C ALA A 146 14.92 -2.09 -16.41
N THR A 147 15.07 -1.17 -15.45
CA THR A 147 14.24 -1.13 -14.24
C THR A 147 12.78 -0.86 -14.57
N THR A 148 12.51 0.04 -15.51
CA THR A 148 11.17 0.38 -15.97
C THR A 148 10.49 -0.83 -16.59
N CYS A 149 11.16 -1.55 -17.50
CA CYS A 149 10.64 -2.77 -18.08
C CYS A 149 10.30 -3.81 -16.99
N VAL A 150 11.25 -4.12 -16.10
CA VAL A 150 11.05 -5.12 -15.03
C VAL A 150 9.87 -4.76 -14.13
N VAL A 151 9.79 -3.52 -13.66
CA VAL A 151 8.74 -3.07 -12.73
C VAL A 151 7.39 -3.00 -13.43
N ILE A 152 7.33 -2.45 -14.64
CA ILE A 152 6.08 -2.37 -15.40
C ILE A 152 5.57 -3.77 -15.77
N ASP A 153 6.44 -4.67 -16.21
CA ASP A 153 6.05 -6.04 -16.54
C ASP A 153 5.52 -6.78 -15.32
N PHE A 154 6.16 -6.60 -14.17
CA PHE A 154 5.68 -7.16 -12.90
C PHE A 154 4.30 -6.60 -12.55
N LEU A 155 4.12 -5.28 -12.53
CA LEU A 155 2.85 -4.65 -12.13
C LEU A 155 1.71 -4.96 -13.12
N ALA A 156 2.01 -4.99 -14.43
CA ALA A 156 1.03 -5.34 -15.46
C ALA A 156 0.56 -6.79 -15.34
N THR A 157 1.46 -7.70 -14.96
CA THR A 157 1.12 -9.11 -14.77
C THR A 157 0.37 -9.34 -13.47
N GLU A 158 0.84 -8.76 -12.36
CA GLU A 158 0.27 -9.02 -11.04
C GLU A 158 -1.00 -8.21 -10.76
N TYR A 159 -1.10 -6.98 -11.28
CA TYR A 159 -2.19 -6.02 -10.99
C TYR A 159 -2.73 -5.30 -12.24
N PRO A 160 -3.14 -6.01 -13.32
CA PRO A 160 -3.55 -5.37 -14.57
C PRO A 160 -4.77 -4.46 -14.43
N ALA A 161 -5.78 -4.85 -13.65
CA ALA A 161 -7.01 -4.07 -13.51
C ALA A 161 -6.74 -2.76 -12.76
N THR A 162 -5.93 -2.82 -11.70
CA THR A 162 -5.54 -1.66 -10.92
C THR A 162 -4.66 -0.71 -11.74
N CYS A 163 -3.70 -1.24 -12.51
CA CYS A 163 -2.87 -0.42 -13.40
C CYS A 163 -3.72 0.33 -14.43
N LYS A 164 -4.61 -0.38 -15.13
CA LYS A 164 -5.51 0.22 -16.13
C LYS A 164 -6.37 1.34 -15.52
N ARG A 165 -7.02 1.06 -14.39
CA ARG A 165 -7.83 2.06 -13.65
C ARG A 165 -7.04 3.31 -13.31
N LEU A 166 -5.78 3.18 -12.90
CA LEU A 166 -4.93 4.30 -12.50
C LEU A 166 -4.43 5.14 -13.70
N LEU A 167 -4.23 4.49 -14.85
CA LEU A 167 -3.81 5.15 -16.09
C LEU A 167 -4.97 5.92 -16.74
N GLU A 168 -6.18 5.34 -16.71
CA GLU A 168 -7.41 5.95 -17.24
C GLU A 168 -8.02 7.03 -16.32
N ALA A 169 -7.49 7.21 -15.10
CA ALA A 169 -8.05 8.15 -14.14
C ALA A 169 -7.78 9.61 -14.52
N ASP A 170 -8.82 10.41 -14.71
CA ASP A 170 -8.71 11.84 -15.02
C ASP A 170 -8.81 12.75 -13.77
N PRO A 171 -7.96 13.80 -13.64
CA PRO A 171 -6.63 13.96 -14.24
C PRO A 171 -5.59 13.08 -13.54
N SER A 172 -4.75 12.38 -14.32
CA SER A 172 -3.59 11.61 -13.85
C SER A 172 -2.30 12.37 -14.17
N PRO A 173 -1.41 12.61 -13.17
CA PRO A 173 -0.22 13.45 -13.35
C PRO A 173 0.84 12.84 -14.27
N LEU A 174 0.83 11.52 -14.47
CA LEU A 174 1.88 10.76 -15.17
C LEU A 174 1.35 10.00 -16.41
N ALA A 175 0.06 10.12 -16.71
CA ALA A 175 -0.57 9.41 -17.83
C ALA A 175 -0.01 9.80 -19.21
N GLN A 176 0.67 10.95 -19.31
CA GLN A 176 1.25 11.41 -20.57
C GLN A 176 2.66 10.88 -20.84
N SER A 177 3.31 10.23 -19.86
CA SER A 177 4.63 9.62 -20.04
C SER A 177 4.59 8.52 -21.11
N THR A 178 5.70 8.37 -21.85
CA THR A 178 5.84 7.30 -22.86
C THR A 178 5.66 5.88 -22.29
N PRO A 179 6.25 5.50 -21.13
CA PRO A 179 6.00 4.19 -20.54
C PRO A 179 4.54 3.99 -20.11
N ALA A 180 3.85 5.03 -19.61
CA ALA A 180 2.44 4.94 -19.23
C ALA A 180 1.55 4.66 -20.44
N LYS A 181 1.78 5.34 -21.57
CA LYS A 181 1.03 5.11 -22.82
C LYS A 181 1.21 3.70 -23.36
N HIS A 182 2.45 3.21 -23.41
CA HIS A 182 2.72 1.85 -23.86
C HIS A 182 2.09 0.79 -22.94
N LEU A 183 2.11 1.02 -21.63
CA LEU A 183 1.44 0.15 -20.67
C LEU A 183 -0.08 0.15 -20.87
N ASP A 184 -0.69 1.32 -21.06
CA ASP A 184 -2.14 1.44 -21.30
C ASP A 184 -2.57 0.75 -22.60
N GLU A 185 -1.82 0.95 -23.68
CA GLU A 185 -2.04 0.26 -24.97
C GLU A 185 -1.96 -1.27 -24.82
N ARG A 186 -0.94 -1.76 -24.10
CA ARG A 186 -0.76 -3.19 -23.83
C ARG A 186 -1.93 -3.75 -23.01
N LEU A 187 -2.28 -3.12 -21.89
CA LEU A 187 -3.37 -3.58 -21.02
C LEU A 187 -4.72 -3.56 -21.74
N SER A 188 -4.94 -2.55 -22.59
CA SER A 188 -6.13 -2.47 -23.46
C SER A 188 -6.17 -3.59 -24.49
N ALA A 189 -5.04 -3.91 -25.12
CA ALA A 189 -4.93 -5.02 -26.05
C ALA A 189 -5.17 -6.38 -25.36
N GLU A 190 -4.55 -6.61 -24.20
CA GLU A 190 -4.73 -7.83 -23.39
C GLU A 190 -6.19 -7.99 -22.95
N SER A 191 -6.82 -6.92 -22.44
CA SER A 191 -8.24 -6.89 -22.08
C SER A 191 -9.12 -7.25 -23.28
N SER A 192 -8.87 -6.64 -24.45
CA SER A 192 -9.66 -6.92 -25.65
C SER A 192 -9.49 -8.36 -26.14
N ALA A 193 -8.30 -8.93 -25.98
CA ALA A 193 -8.02 -10.32 -26.33
C ALA A 193 -8.75 -11.28 -25.37
N LEU A 194 -8.81 -10.97 -24.08
CA LEU A 194 -9.57 -11.72 -23.09
C LEU A 194 -11.08 -11.68 -23.38
N ASP A 195 -11.60 -10.50 -23.72
CA ASP A 195 -13.01 -10.33 -24.07
C ASP A 195 -13.39 -11.07 -25.37
N ALA A 196 -12.42 -11.25 -26.27
CA ALA A 196 -12.61 -12.01 -27.51
C ALA A 196 -12.57 -13.54 -27.32
N LEU A 197 -12.19 -14.05 -26.12
CA LEU A 197 -12.15 -15.50 -25.88
C LEU A 197 -13.58 -16.09 -25.87
N PRO A 198 -13.77 -17.29 -26.44
CA PRO A 198 -15.08 -17.92 -26.47
C PRO A 198 -15.58 -18.21 -25.05
N HIS A 199 -16.79 -17.72 -24.75
CA HIS A 199 -17.42 -17.97 -23.46
C HIS A 199 -17.90 -19.42 -23.35
N LEU A 200 -17.19 -20.24 -22.59
CA LEU A 200 -17.60 -21.61 -22.29
C LEU A 200 -18.64 -21.61 -21.16
N THR A 201 -19.87 -22.00 -21.48
CA THR A 201 -20.97 -22.10 -20.49
C THR A 201 -20.69 -23.09 -19.37
N GLU A 202 -19.81 -24.07 -19.61
CA GLU A 202 -19.41 -25.10 -18.65
C GLU A 202 -18.55 -24.55 -17.50
N LEU A 203 -17.80 -23.47 -17.75
CA LEU A 203 -16.98 -22.81 -16.74
C LEU A 203 -17.75 -21.73 -15.97
N GLN A 204 -18.99 -21.43 -16.36
CA GLN A 204 -19.82 -20.48 -15.63
C GLN A 204 -20.36 -21.13 -14.36
N MET A 205 -20.30 -20.40 -13.25
CA MET A 205 -20.97 -20.83 -12.02
C MET A 205 -22.47 -21.07 -12.30
N SER A 206 -22.93 -22.29 -12.01
CA SER A 206 -24.35 -22.64 -12.08
C SER A 206 -25.16 -21.72 -11.14
N SER A 207 -26.47 -21.61 -11.35
CA SER A 207 -27.33 -20.80 -10.47
C SER A 207 -27.26 -21.25 -9.01
N GLU A 208 -27.05 -22.54 -8.77
CA GLU A 208 -26.87 -23.10 -7.43
C GLU A 208 -25.52 -22.71 -6.83
N MET A 209 -24.43 -22.83 -7.60
CA MET A 209 -23.10 -22.39 -7.18
C MET A 209 -23.05 -20.89 -6.89
N ARG A 210 -23.73 -20.06 -7.71
CA ARG A 210 -23.85 -18.62 -7.44
C ARG A 210 -24.57 -18.34 -6.13
N ARG A 211 -25.61 -19.10 -5.81
CA ARG A 211 -26.33 -18.99 -4.53
C ARG A 211 -25.44 -19.41 -3.36
N SER A 212 -24.78 -20.56 -3.45
CA SER A 212 -23.88 -21.04 -2.39
C SER A 212 -22.71 -20.07 -2.17
N PHE A 213 -22.09 -19.58 -3.24
CA PHE A 213 -21.05 -18.56 -3.17
C PHE A 213 -21.56 -17.27 -2.51
N SER A 214 -22.76 -16.81 -2.85
CA SER A 214 -23.37 -15.64 -2.20
C SER A 214 -23.61 -15.85 -0.70
N TYR A 215 -23.99 -17.07 -0.29
CA TYR A 215 -24.12 -17.42 1.13
C TYR A 215 -22.76 -17.44 1.84
N LEU A 216 -21.74 -18.04 1.23
CA LEU A 216 -20.38 -18.04 1.76
C LEU A 216 -19.86 -16.62 1.96
N ARG A 217 -19.98 -15.77 0.94
CA ARG A 217 -19.55 -14.36 1.00
C ARG A 217 -20.28 -13.57 2.10
N ARG A 218 -21.58 -13.83 2.30
CA ARG A 218 -22.35 -13.22 3.41
C ARG A 218 -21.88 -13.69 4.77
N ASN A 219 -21.56 -14.97 4.92
CA ASN A 219 -21.06 -15.52 6.17
C ASN A 219 -19.66 -14.99 6.49
N GLU A 220 -18.78 -14.90 5.49
CA GLU A 220 -17.45 -14.30 5.62
C GLU A 220 -17.56 -12.83 6.05
N ASN A 221 -18.38 -12.03 5.37
CA ASN A 221 -18.60 -10.64 5.73
C ASN A 221 -19.11 -10.48 7.17
N ARG A 222 -19.99 -11.39 7.62
CA ARG A 222 -20.44 -11.41 9.03
C ARG A 222 -19.29 -11.73 9.98
N ALA A 223 -18.50 -12.76 9.71
CA ALA A 223 -17.37 -13.12 10.55
C ALA A 223 -16.32 -11.99 10.66
N VAL A 224 -16.06 -11.28 9.54
CA VAL A 224 -15.19 -10.10 9.53
C VAL A 224 -15.78 -8.98 10.37
N ALA A 225 -17.07 -8.68 10.20
CA ALA A 225 -17.75 -7.66 10.99
C ALA A 225 -17.75 -8.03 12.49
N ASP A 226 -18.11 -9.26 12.85
CA ASP A 226 -18.15 -9.73 14.24
C ASP A 226 -16.77 -9.62 14.90
N LYS A 227 -15.69 -9.97 14.18
CA LYS A 227 -14.32 -9.82 14.68
C LYS A 227 -13.91 -8.35 14.83
N ALA A 228 -14.26 -7.51 13.87
CA ALA A 228 -13.99 -6.06 13.95
C ALA A 228 -14.76 -5.40 15.11
N HIS A 229 -15.96 -5.87 15.43
CA HIS A 229 -16.72 -5.40 16.59
C HIS A 229 -16.10 -5.88 17.91
N GLY A 230 -15.67 -7.14 18.01
CA GLY A 230 -15.08 -7.69 19.23
C GLY A 230 -13.70 -7.10 19.61
N GLU A 231 -13.00 -6.47 18.67
CA GLU A 231 -11.73 -5.76 18.91
C GLU A 231 -11.95 -4.24 19.20
N SER A 232 -13.20 -3.78 19.19
CA SER A 232 -13.56 -2.37 19.30
C SER A 232 -13.91 -1.96 20.73
N LEU A 233 -13.25 -0.92 21.26
CA LEU A 233 -13.56 -0.33 22.58
C LEU A 233 -14.99 0.24 22.66
N PHE A 234 -15.67 0.41 21.52
CA PHE A 234 -17.04 0.91 21.45
C PHE A 234 -18.07 -0.07 22.03
N GLU A 235 -17.78 -1.38 22.09
CA GLU A 235 -18.69 -2.37 22.68
C GLU A 235 -18.85 -2.19 24.20
N MET A 236 -17.86 -1.59 24.88
CA MET A 236 -17.93 -1.33 26.32
C MET A 236 -18.92 -0.22 26.71
N PHE A 237 -19.30 0.65 25.77
CA PHE A 237 -20.09 1.86 26.05
C PHE A 237 -21.36 1.98 25.20
N MET A 238 -21.53 1.14 24.19
CA MET A 238 -22.65 1.24 23.24
C MET A 238 -23.31 -0.12 23.01
N THR A 239 -24.64 -0.17 23.20
CA THR A 239 -25.47 -1.30 22.77
C THR A 239 -26.04 -1.00 21.39
N ALA A 240 -25.54 -1.69 20.37
CA ALA A 240 -26.00 -1.55 18.99
C ALA A 240 -27.05 -2.62 18.64
N GLN A 241 -28.25 -2.20 18.25
CA GLN A 241 -29.29 -3.10 17.73
C GLN A 241 -29.27 -3.11 16.20
N HIS A 242 -28.99 -4.27 15.62
CA HIS A 242 -28.94 -4.45 14.18
C HIS A 242 -30.32 -4.87 13.64
N PHE A 243 -30.95 -4.01 12.84
CA PHE A 243 -32.20 -4.35 12.15
C PHE A 243 -31.90 -4.98 10.79
N LYS A 244 -32.40 -6.20 10.57
CA LYS A 244 -32.14 -7.07 9.40
C LYS A 244 -32.45 -6.45 8.02
N TYR A 245 -33.19 -5.34 7.97
CA TYR A 245 -33.62 -4.67 6.74
C TYR A 245 -33.46 -3.14 6.77
N SER A 246 -32.74 -2.60 7.74
CA SER A 246 -32.47 -1.16 7.84
C SER A 246 -31.10 -0.83 7.27
N ASN A 247 -30.96 0.29 6.58
CA ASN A 247 -29.64 0.86 6.23
C ASN A 247 -29.10 1.74 7.39
N GLN A 248 -29.64 1.57 8.60
CA GLN A 248 -29.30 2.34 9.79
C GLN A 248 -29.22 1.40 11.00
N VAL A 249 -28.20 1.58 11.83
CA VAL A 249 -28.07 0.96 13.16
C VAL A 249 -28.54 1.98 14.19
N SER A 250 -29.41 1.57 15.11
CA SER A 250 -29.67 2.36 16.31
C SER A 250 -28.59 2.04 17.33
N VAL A 251 -27.95 3.08 17.80
CA VAL A 251 -26.92 3.01 18.83
C VAL A 251 -27.43 3.75 20.05
N GLU A 252 -27.61 3.03 21.14
CA GLU A 252 -27.87 3.63 22.44
C GLU A 252 -26.53 3.76 23.17
N TYR A 253 -26.17 4.98 23.57
CA TYR A 253 -25.06 5.21 24.48
C TYR A 253 -25.57 5.91 25.75
N GLN A 254 -25.07 5.42 26.89
CA GLN A 254 -25.47 5.90 28.21
C GLN A 254 -24.39 6.86 28.73
N ASN A 255 -24.71 8.15 28.80
CA ASN A 255 -23.91 9.12 29.54
C ASN A 255 -24.41 9.20 31.00
N ASP A 256 -23.58 9.72 31.90
CA ASP A 256 -23.86 9.85 33.35
C ASP A 256 -25.19 10.55 33.69
N HIS A 257 -25.83 11.24 32.73
CA HIS A 257 -27.04 12.02 32.94
C HIS A 257 -28.22 11.67 32.03
N GLU A 258 -28.02 11.09 30.83
CA GLU A 258 -29.12 10.76 29.88
C GLU A 258 -28.74 9.61 28.93
N THR A 259 -29.74 8.82 28.52
CA THR A 259 -29.64 7.85 27.43
C THR A 259 -29.92 8.54 26.11
N VAL A 260 -28.93 8.58 25.21
CA VAL A 260 -29.07 9.19 23.89
C VAL A 260 -29.09 8.10 22.84
N GLU A 261 -30.15 8.10 22.02
CA GLU A 261 -30.27 7.23 20.86
C GLU A 261 -29.76 7.97 19.61
N ALA A 262 -28.78 7.38 18.93
CA ALA A 262 -28.23 7.89 17.69
C ALA A 262 -28.42 6.86 16.56
N MET A 263 -28.98 7.31 15.44
CA MET A 263 -29.12 6.50 14.24
C MET A 263 -27.90 6.69 13.35
N ILE A 264 -27.07 5.65 13.22
CA ILE A 264 -25.89 5.67 12.36
C ILE A 264 -26.24 4.97 11.04
N PRO A 265 -26.18 5.65 9.88
CA PRO A 265 -26.34 4.97 8.61
C PRO A 265 -25.24 3.92 8.43
N MET A 266 -25.64 2.68 8.13
CA MET A 266 -24.72 1.62 7.76
C MET A 266 -24.20 1.89 6.36
N PHE A 267 -23.00 2.47 6.28
CA PHE A 267 -22.24 2.46 5.05
C PHE A 267 -21.53 1.11 4.96
N THR A 268 -21.96 0.24 4.06
CA THR A 268 -21.12 -0.87 3.63
C THR A 268 -20.04 -0.29 2.73
N GLN A 269 -18.88 0.03 3.29
CA GLN A 269 -17.68 0.27 2.49
C GLN A 269 -17.24 -1.07 1.91
N GLU A 270 -17.62 -1.35 0.66
CA GLU A 270 -17.12 -2.52 -0.06
C GLU A 270 -15.68 -2.24 -0.52
N MET A 271 -14.71 -2.85 0.17
CA MET A 271 -13.30 -2.75 -0.20
C MET A 271 -12.97 -3.87 -1.20
N SER A 272 -12.90 -3.54 -2.49
CA SER A 272 -12.35 -4.44 -3.52
C SER A 272 -10.87 -4.13 -3.75
N ILE A 273 -9.99 -5.10 -3.48
CA ILE A 273 -8.56 -5.02 -3.77
C ILE A 273 -8.21 -6.16 -4.72
N GLU A 274 -7.49 -5.86 -5.78
CA GLU A 274 -6.92 -6.86 -6.67
C GLU A 274 -5.75 -7.56 -5.95
N LEU A 275 -5.82 -8.89 -5.90
CA LEU A 275 -4.74 -9.71 -5.36
C LEU A 275 -3.77 -10.07 -6.49
N PRO A 276 -2.46 -10.19 -6.21
CA PRO A 276 -1.47 -10.52 -7.23
C PRO A 276 -1.80 -11.85 -7.93
N GLN A 277 -1.89 -11.83 -9.25
CA GLN A 277 -2.34 -12.98 -10.04
C GLN A 277 -1.49 -14.23 -9.84
N THR A 278 -0.16 -14.07 -9.83
CA THR A 278 0.74 -15.21 -9.64
C THR A 278 0.63 -15.74 -8.21
N TRP A 279 0.36 -14.91 -7.21
CA TRP A 279 0.16 -15.40 -5.84
C TRP A 279 -1.08 -16.31 -5.73
N ILE A 280 -2.16 -16.00 -6.46
CA ILE A 280 -3.36 -16.84 -6.51
C ILE A 280 -3.08 -18.16 -7.23
N ALA A 281 -2.32 -18.12 -8.33
CA ALA A 281 -2.07 -19.28 -9.18
C ALA A 281 -0.95 -20.19 -8.66
N ASP A 282 0.17 -19.61 -8.21
CA ASP A 282 1.36 -20.27 -7.70
C ASP A 282 2.13 -19.37 -6.69
N PRO A 283 1.84 -19.51 -5.38
CA PRO A 283 2.51 -18.73 -4.33
C PRO A 283 4.04 -18.90 -4.29
N LEU A 284 4.56 -20.08 -4.67
CA LEU A 284 6.01 -20.34 -4.60
C LEU A 284 6.75 -19.58 -5.70
N LEU A 285 6.17 -19.55 -6.90
CA LEU A 285 6.70 -18.73 -7.99
C LEU A 285 6.63 -17.24 -7.66
N TYR A 286 5.54 -16.80 -7.02
CA TYR A 286 5.40 -15.42 -6.57
C TYR A 286 6.54 -15.02 -5.61
N ASP A 287 6.81 -15.85 -4.59
CA ASP A 287 7.87 -15.60 -3.63
C ASP A 287 9.26 -15.50 -4.31
N GLN A 288 9.51 -16.33 -5.33
CA GLN A 288 10.75 -16.25 -6.11
C GLN A 288 10.87 -14.92 -6.88
N LYS A 289 9.80 -14.46 -7.53
CA LYS A 289 9.75 -13.16 -8.22
C LYS A 289 10.00 -12.00 -7.26
N ILE A 290 9.39 -12.04 -6.08
CA ILE A 290 9.60 -11.01 -5.04
C ILE A 290 11.05 -10.98 -4.57
N MET A 291 11.66 -12.16 -4.36
CA MET A 291 13.06 -12.26 -3.93
C MET A 291 14.04 -11.77 -5.01
N SER A 292 13.76 -12.02 -6.30
CA SER A 292 14.60 -11.50 -7.38
C SER A 292 14.53 -9.98 -7.46
N LEU A 293 13.33 -9.39 -7.36
CA LEU A 293 13.17 -7.93 -7.33
C LEU A 293 13.97 -7.25 -6.21
N TRP A 294 14.11 -7.90 -5.05
CA TRP A 294 14.92 -7.36 -3.96
C TRP A 294 16.43 -7.48 -4.20
N LYS A 295 16.90 -8.65 -4.66
CA LYS A 295 18.33 -8.95 -4.84
C LYS A 295 18.93 -8.29 -6.07
N ASP A 296 18.17 -8.24 -7.15
CA ASP A 296 18.62 -7.64 -8.41
C ASP A 296 18.71 -6.11 -8.28
N ALA A 297 18.12 -5.51 -7.24
CA ALA A 297 18.29 -4.09 -6.92
C ALA A 297 19.71 -3.74 -6.42
N ASP A 298 20.50 -4.72 -5.98
CA ASP A 298 21.91 -4.53 -5.57
C ASP A 298 22.90 -4.63 -6.75
N GLN A 299 22.41 -4.95 -7.96
CA GLN A 299 23.19 -5.12 -9.20
C GLN A 299 22.98 -3.93 -10.14
#